data_AF-A0AAW1S9L3-F1
#
_entry.id   AF-A0AAW1S9L3-F1
#
_cell.length_a   1.000
_cell.length_b   1.000
_cell.length_c   1.000
_cell.angle_alpha   90.00
_cell.angle_beta   90.00
_cell.angle_gamma   90.00
#
_symmetry.space_group_name_H-M   'P 1'
#
loop_
_entity.id
_entity.type
_entity.pdbx_description
1 polymer ?
#
loop_
_entity_poly.entity_id
_entity_poly.type
_entity_poly.pdbx_seq_one_letter_code
_entity_poly.pdbx_strand_id
1 'polypeptide(L)'
;MAVGHQPARANPVQDLIVRQARPELDKDQAIVMLMDAKSTLTELSKLAATPADSQERFRARAILPGMAKRLREVGPAAPIVAAAVSGNLREAGVSKRYGGQAGLQGATDAVYQGIGSVITISGRTIRKEAQATPERADEAIRHIDDLLTQLPAADTAKAIAFRKARQVLPIG
;
A
#
# COMPACT_ATOMS: atom_id res chain seq x y z
N MET A 1 -14.44 41.29 -18.17
CA MET A 1 -14.66 39.95 -18.74
C MET A 1 -14.50 38.95 -17.61
N ALA A 2 -15.57 38.30 -17.17
CA ALA A 2 -15.56 37.37 -16.04
C ALA A 2 -15.37 35.94 -16.56
N VAL A 3 -14.29 35.28 -16.14
CA VAL A 3 -14.03 33.86 -16.45
C VAL A 3 -14.77 33.02 -15.42
N GLY A 4 -15.92 32.47 -15.82
CA GLY A 4 -16.71 31.56 -15.00
C GLY A 4 -15.95 30.26 -14.74
N HIS A 5 -15.63 30.00 -13.47
CA HIS A 5 -15.15 28.70 -13.00
C HIS A 5 -16.29 27.68 -13.12
N GLN A 6 -16.23 26.78 -14.11
CA GLN A 6 -17.08 25.60 -14.13
C GLN A 6 -16.56 24.60 -13.08
N PRO A 7 -17.39 24.13 -12.14
CA PRO A 7 -17.00 23.04 -11.24
C PRO A 7 -16.82 21.76 -12.07
N ALA A 8 -15.69 21.08 -11.86
CA ALA A 8 -15.39 19.79 -12.48
C ALA A 8 -16.54 18.81 -12.19
N ARG A 9 -17.39 18.56 -13.19
CA ARG A 9 -18.46 17.56 -13.10
C ARG A 9 -17.79 16.19 -13.10
N ALA A 10 -17.91 15.47 -11.98
CA ALA A 10 -17.58 14.06 -11.91
C ALA A 10 -18.32 13.34 -13.05
N ASN A 11 -17.59 12.66 -13.92
CA ASN A 11 -18.15 11.94 -15.06
C ASN A 11 -18.48 10.51 -14.61
N PRO A 12 -19.75 10.21 -14.26
CA PRO A 12 -20.14 8.93 -13.64
C PRO A 12 -19.87 7.73 -14.56
N VAL A 13 -19.80 7.96 -15.87
CA VAL A 13 -19.53 6.92 -16.87
C VAL A 13 -18.06 6.52 -16.87
N GLN A 14 -17.13 7.48 -16.70
CA GLN A 14 -15.70 7.16 -16.54
C GLN A 14 -15.43 6.43 -15.21
N ASP A 15 -16.12 6.82 -14.12
CA ASP A 15 -16.02 6.10 -12.85
C ASP A 15 -16.59 4.67 -12.93
N LEU A 16 -17.60 4.42 -13.76
CA LEU A 16 -18.15 3.08 -14.00
C LEU A 16 -17.20 2.21 -14.82
N ILE A 17 -16.53 2.78 -15.83
CA ILE A 17 -15.58 2.08 -16.70
C ILE A 17 -14.27 1.77 -15.94
N VAL A 18 -13.82 2.67 -15.06
CA VAL A 18 -12.66 2.40 -14.19
C VAL A 18 -12.94 1.27 -13.19
N ARG A 19 -14.22 1.07 -12.80
CA ARG A 19 -14.65 -0.04 -11.94
C ARG A 19 -14.70 -1.39 -12.65
N GLN A 20 -15.00 -1.45 -13.95
CA GLN A 20 -15.15 -2.72 -14.68
C GLN A 20 -13.84 -3.36 -15.18
N ALA A 21 -12.74 -2.61 -15.26
CA ALA A 21 -11.50 -3.08 -15.89
C ALA A 21 -10.35 -3.43 -14.93
N ARG A 22 -10.56 -3.32 -13.60
CA ARG A 22 -9.56 -3.78 -12.63
C ARG A 22 -9.94 -5.20 -12.22
N PRO A 23 -9.05 -6.21 -12.31
CA PRO A 23 -9.30 -7.46 -11.61
C PRO A 23 -9.60 -7.09 -10.16
N GLU A 24 -10.79 -7.45 -9.67
CA GLU A 24 -11.18 -7.13 -8.30
C GLU A 24 -10.13 -7.78 -7.40
N LEU A 25 -9.30 -6.95 -6.80
CA LEU A 25 -8.27 -7.41 -5.88
C LEU A 25 -9.02 -8.01 -4.69
N ASP A 26 -8.94 -9.32 -4.56
CA ASP A 26 -9.62 -10.02 -3.48
C ASP A 26 -9.07 -9.58 -2.11
N LYS A 27 -9.92 -9.67 -1.07
CA LYS A 27 -9.57 -9.27 0.30
C LYS A 27 -8.30 -9.98 0.78
N ASP A 28 -8.18 -11.28 0.57
CA ASP A 28 -7.04 -12.06 1.05
C ASP A 28 -5.77 -11.68 0.27
N GLN A 29 -5.91 -11.37 -1.02
CA GLN A 29 -4.81 -10.87 -1.85
C GLN A 29 -4.35 -9.48 -1.40
N ALA A 30 -5.28 -8.58 -1.06
CA ALA A 30 -4.97 -7.25 -0.56
C ALA A 30 -4.22 -7.29 0.78
N ILE A 31 -4.64 -8.17 1.70
CA ILE A 31 -3.94 -8.39 2.98
C ILE A 31 -2.52 -8.88 2.71
N VAL A 32 -2.35 -9.87 1.82
CA VAL A 32 -1.01 -10.37 1.46
C VAL A 32 -0.13 -9.30 0.82
N MET A 33 -0.67 -8.45 -0.05
CA MET A 33 0.08 -7.33 -0.65
C MET A 33 0.60 -6.35 0.40
N LEU A 34 -0.18 -6.03 1.44
CA LEU A 34 0.29 -5.22 2.57
C LEU A 34 1.37 -5.94 3.39
N MET A 35 1.23 -7.24 3.63
CA MET A 35 2.27 -8.04 4.31
C MET A 35 3.58 -8.12 3.51
N ASP A 36 3.50 -8.24 2.19
CA ASP A 36 4.65 -8.26 1.29
C ASP A 36 5.30 -6.87 1.20
N ALA A 37 4.49 -5.81 1.22
CA ALA A 37 4.99 -4.44 1.31
C ALA A 37 5.72 -4.19 2.63
N LYS A 38 5.16 -4.63 3.77
CA LYS A 38 5.87 -4.61 5.06
C LYS A 38 7.21 -5.33 4.99
N SER A 39 7.22 -6.55 4.43
CA SER A 39 8.46 -7.34 4.30
C SER A 39 9.50 -6.61 3.44
N THR A 40 9.05 -6.00 2.34
CA THR A 40 9.89 -5.18 1.46
C THR A 40 10.45 -3.95 2.18
N LEU A 41 9.67 -3.29 3.03
CA LEU A 41 10.14 -2.16 3.84
C LEU A 41 11.13 -2.61 4.92
N THR A 42 10.93 -3.77 5.54
CA THR A 42 11.90 -4.34 6.49
C THR A 42 13.23 -4.64 5.82
N GLU A 43 13.21 -5.18 4.60
CA GLU A 43 14.43 -5.35 3.80
C GLU A 43 15.10 -4.01 3.48
N LEU A 44 14.32 -3.00 3.07
CA LEU A 44 14.83 -1.66 2.79
C LEU A 44 15.45 -1.01 4.04
N SER A 45 14.80 -1.12 5.20
CA SER A 45 15.29 -0.61 6.48
C SER A 45 16.64 -1.24 6.84
N LYS A 46 16.77 -2.56 6.70
CA LYS A 46 18.06 -3.27 6.88
C LYS A 46 19.13 -2.76 5.94
N LEU A 47 18.83 -2.62 4.65
CA LEU A 47 19.77 -2.09 3.66
C LEU A 47 20.20 -0.65 3.97
N ALA A 48 19.26 0.19 4.43
CA ALA A 48 19.51 1.57 4.85
C ALA A 48 20.27 1.67 6.19
N ALA A 49 20.34 0.59 6.98
CA ALA A 49 21.18 0.50 8.17
C ALA A 49 22.60 -0.03 7.86
N THR A 50 22.78 -0.79 6.77
CA THR A 50 24.11 -1.26 6.32
C THR A 50 25.03 -0.09 5.96
N PRO A 51 26.36 -0.14 6.10
CA PRO A 51 27.25 0.96 5.69
C PRO A 51 27.09 1.40 4.23
N ALA A 52 27.23 2.71 3.98
CA ALA A 52 27.00 3.34 2.66
C ALA A 52 27.95 2.84 1.55
N ASP A 53 29.16 2.47 1.94
CA ASP A 53 30.26 1.97 1.11
C ASP A 53 30.29 0.44 0.99
N SER A 54 29.35 -0.26 1.64
CA SER A 54 29.29 -1.71 1.59
C SER A 54 28.99 -2.25 0.19
N GLN A 55 29.61 -3.38 -0.14
CA GLN A 55 29.30 -4.13 -1.35
C GLN A 55 27.83 -4.59 -1.38
N GLU A 56 27.24 -4.84 -0.21
CA GLU A 56 25.83 -5.21 -0.06
C GLU A 56 24.90 -4.12 -0.59
N ARG A 57 25.08 -2.85 -0.16
CA ARG A 57 24.29 -1.73 -0.69
C ARG A 57 24.50 -1.53 -2.19
N PHE A 58 25.72 -1.72 -2.67
CA PHE A 58 26.00 -1.61 -4.11
C PHE A 58 25.21 -2.66 -4.91
N ARG A 59 25.23 -3.93 -4.47
CA ARG A 59 24.45 -5.02 -5.10
C ARG A 59 22.94 -4.79 -4.98
N ALA A 60 22.49 -4.22 -3.86
CA ALA A 60 21.08 -3.96 -3.62
C ALA A 60 20.46 -2.95 -4.61
N ARG A 61 21.27 -2.11 -5.28
CA ARG A 61 20.78 -1.17 -6.31
C ARG A 61 19.99 -1.86 -7.42
N ALA A 62 20.33 -3.10 -7.76
CA ALA A 62 19.64 -3.89 -8.77
C ALA A 62 18.21 -4.30 -8.34
N ILE A 63 17.96 -4.45 -7.04
CA ILE A 63 16.66 -4.91 -6.51
C ILE A 63 15.73 -3.75 -6.13
N LEU A 64 16.24 -2.52 -5.96
CA LEU A 64 15.44 -1.34 -5.62
C LEU A 64 14.25 -1.07 -6.57
N PRO A 65 14.36 -1.25 -7.90
CA PRO A 65 13.21 -1.10 -8.80
C PRO A 65 12.12 -2.14 -8.52
N GLY A 66 12.52 -3.37 -8.18
CA GLY A 66 11.62 -4.45 -7.78
C GLY A 66 10.90 -4.14 -6.47
N MET A 67 11.63 -3.60 -5.49
CA MET A 67 11.05 -3.12 -4.23
C MET A 67 10.03 -2.01 -4.47
N ALA A 68 10.39 -1.00 -5.28
CA ALA A 68 9.48 0.10 -5.61
C ALA A 68 8.22 -0.35 -6.37
N LYS A 69 8.32 -1.43 -7.16
CA LYS A 69 7.16 -2.05 -7.81
C LYS A 69 6.23 -2.68 -6.78
N ARG A 70 6.74 -3.47 -5.84
CA ARG A 70 5.94 -4.10 -4.76
C ARG A 70 5.26 -3.06 -3.87
N LEU A 71 5.98 -2.00 -3.48
CA LEU A 71 5.40 -0.93 -2.66
C LEU A 71 4.27 -0.17 -3.36
N ARG A 72 4.27 -0.10 -4.70
CA ARG A 72 3.16 0.48 -5.47
C ARG A 72 1.87 -0.35 -5.39
N GLU A 73 1.97 -1.65 -5.15
CA GLU A 73 0.82 -2.54 -5.01
C GLU A 73 0.00 -2.24 -3.74
N VAL A 74 0.57 -1.48 -2.79
CA VAL A 74 -0.15 -0.98 -1.61
C VAL A 74 -1.28 -0.01 -1.98
N GLY A 75 -1.12 0.74 -3.08
CA GLY A 75 -2.11 1.72 -3.55
C GLY A 75 -3.53 1.15 -3.62
N PRO A 76 -3.76 0.10 -4.44
CA PRO A 76 -5.05 -0.58 -4.48
C PRO A 76 -5.37 -1.45 -3.25
N ALA A 77 -4.37 -1.98 -2.53
CA ALA A 77 -4.60 -2.92 -1.42
C ALA A 77 -5.05 -2.26 -0.11
N ALA A 78 -4.46 -1.12 0.27
CA ALA A 78 -4.77 -0.40 1.51
C ALA A 78 -6.26 -0.12 1.74
N PRO A 79 -7.04 0.40 0.77
CA PRO A 79 -8.45 0.71 0.98
C PRO A 79 -9.31 -0.55 1.13
N ILE A 80 -8.94 -1.67 0.50
CA ILE A 80 -9.65 -2.95 0.64
C ILE A 80 -9.44 -3.51 2.05
N VAL A 81 -8.22 -3.43 2.57
CA VAL A 81 -7.92 -3.87 3.94
C VAL A 81 -8.57 -2.96 4.97
N ALA A 82 -8.57 -1.64 4.76
CA ALA A 82 -9.32 -0.72 5.62
C ALA A 82 -10.83 -1.04 5.61
N ALA A 83 -11.41 -1.35 4.44
CA ALA A 83 -12.80 -1.79 4.35
C ALA A 83 -13.04 -3.11 5.12
N ALA A 84 -12.10 -4.06 5.07
CA ALA A 84 -12.17 -5.32 5.82
C ALA A 84 -12.11 -5.09 7.34
N VAL A 85 -11.21 -4.22 7.83
CA VAL A 85 -11.12 -3.83 9.25
C VAL A 85 -12.45 -3.26 9.74
N SER A 86 -13.12 -2.46 8.92
CA SER A 86 -14.38 -1.79 9.29
C SER A 86 -15.61 -2.70 9.35
N GLY A 87 -15.51 -3.97 8.95
CA GLY A 87 -16.66 -4.87 8.79
C GLY A 87 -17.63 -4.46 7.67
N ASN A 88 -17.32 -3.39 6.93
CA ASN A 88 -18.22 -2.73 6.00
C ASN A 88 -17.75 -2.88 4.55
N LEU A 89 -17.69 -4.13 4.07
CA LEU A 89 -17.50 -4.42 2.64
C LEU A 89 -18.64 -3.85 1.74
N ARG A 90 -19.79 -3.44 2.33
CA ARG A 90 -20.93 -2.85 1.61
C ARG A 90 -21.17 -1.35 1.85
N GLU A 91 -20.63 -0.74 2.90
CA GLU A 91 -20.91 0.69 3.23
C GLU A 91 -19.82 1.68 2.80
N ALA A 92 -18.82 1.24 2.02
CA ALA A 92 -17.88 2.18 1.40
C ALA A 92 -18.57 3.20 0.45
N GLY A 93 -19.82 2.95 0.06
CA GLY A 93 -20.64 3.86 -0.75
C GLY A 93 -21.46 4.90 0.02
N VAL A 94 -21.69 4.74 1.33
CA VAL A 94 -22.66 5.59 2.08
C VAL A 94 -21.95 6.66 2.92
N SER A 95 -20.81 6.34 3.55
CA SER A 95 -20.05 7.33 4.33
C SER A 95 -19.44 8.46 3.49
N LYS A 96 -19.33 8.27 2.16
CA LYS A 96 -18.96 9.34 1.22
C LYS A 96 -20.04 10.43 1.06
N ARG A 97 -21.29 10.18 1.49
CA ARG A 97 -22.40 11.14 1.37
C ARG A 97 -22.61 12.04 2.60
N TYR A 98 -22.01 11.74 3.75
CA TYR A 98 -22.33 12.41 5.02
C TYR A 98 -21.12 12.79 5.89
N GLY A 99 -19.99 13.19 5.29
CA GLY A 99 -18.94 13.90 6.02
C GLY A 99 -18.40 13.20 7.27
N GLY A 100 -18.38 11.86 7.29
CA GLY A 100 -17.89 11.08 8.43
C GLY A 100 -16.37 11.18 8.54
N GLN A 101 -15.88 12.07 9.39
CA GLN A 101 -14.47 12.20 9.75
C GLN A 101 -14.00 11.06 10.67
N ALA A 102 -12.75 10.65 10.44
CA ALA A 102 -11.78 10.16 11.45
C ALA A 102 -11.62 8.66 11.78
N GLY A 103 -12.13 7.72 10.96
CA GLY A 103 -11.80 6.29 11.16
C GLY A 103 -10.73 5.77 10.18
N LEU A 104 -11.17 5.47 8.96
CA LEU A 104 -10.47 4.58 8.04
C LEU A 104 -9.76 5.32 6.90
N GLN A 105 -10.26 6.51 6.57
CA GLN A 105 -9.59 7.42 5.66
C GLN A 105 -8.24 7.84 6.26
N GLY A 106 -8.20 8.10 7.57
CA GLY A 106 -6.96 8.38 8.29
C GLY A 106 -5.95 7.22 8.26
N ALA A 107 -6.38 5.98 8.47
CA ALA A 107 -5.49 4.81 8.41
C ALA A 107 -4.93 4.57 7.00
N THR A 108 -5.77 4.71 5.98
CA THR A 108 -5.36 4.56 4.57
C THR A 108 -4.42 5.70 4.15
N ASP A 109 -4.73 6.94 4.56
CA ASP A 109 -3.91 8.12 4.28
C ASP A 109 -2.55 8.01 4.97
N ALA A 110 -2.48 7.49 6.20
CA ALA A 110 -1.23 7.25 6.91
C ALA A 110 -0.35 6.22 6.16
N VAL A 111 -0.94 5.12 5.68
CA VAL A 111 -0.22 4.13 4.85
C VAL A 111 0.28 4.77 3.55
N TYR A 112 -0.54 5.58 2.87
CA TYR A 112 -0.13 6.26 1.65
C TYR A 112 0.96 7.31 1.88
N GLN A 113 0.88 8.07 2.97
CA GLN A 113 1.91 9.03 3.36
C GLN A 113 3.23 8.31 3.67
N GLY A 114 3.18 7.25 4.47
CA GLY A 114 4.34 6.40 4.78
C GLY A 114 5.01 5.87 3.52
N ILE A 115 4.24 5.23 2.63
CA ILE A 115 4.77 4.73 1.34
C ILE A 115 5.28 5.88 0.46
N GLY A 116 4.57 7.00 0.39
CA GLY A 116 4.97 8.20 -0.38
C GLY A 116 6.27 8.84 0.10
N SER A 117 6.63 8.64 1.37
CA SER A 117 7.93 9.04 1.96
C SER A 117 9.08 8.12 1.53
N VAL A 118 8.77 6.92 1.05
CA VAL A 118 9.73 5.90 0.62
C VAL A 118 9.90 5.89 -0.90
N ILE A 119 8.81 6.01 -1.66
CA ILE A 119 8.83 5.96 -3.14
C ILE A 119 8.83 7.37 -3.74
N THR A 120 9.39 7.51 -4.94
CA THR A 120 9.31 8.78 -5.68
C THR A 120 7.86 9.11 -6.07
N ILE A 121 7.59 10.35 -6.48
CA ILE A 121 6.24 10.79 -6.89
C ILE A 121 5.68 9.90 -8.01
N SER A 122 6.53 9.47 -8.95
CA SER A 122 6.14 8.53 -10.01
C SER A 122 5.90 7.09 -9.52
N GLY A 123 6.26 6.81 -8.28
CA GLY A 123 6.35 5.49 -7.65
C GLY A 123 7.44 4.59 -8.23
N ARG A 124 8.12 4.99 -9.32
CA ARG A 124 8.98 4.11 -10.13
C ARG A 124 10.21 3.59 -9.39
N THR A 125 10.67 4.33 -8.40
CA THR A 125 11.94 4.12 -7.71
C THR A 125 11.81 4.47 -6.22
N ILE A 126 12.78 4.01 -5.43
CA ILE A 126 12.92 4.40 -4.02
C ILE A 126 13.61 5.76 -3.95
N ARG A 127 13.16 6.65 -3.06
CA ARG A 127 13.78 7.94 -2.77
C ARG A 127 15.20 7.76 -2.22
N LYS A 128 16.08 8.74 -2.44
CA LYS A 128 17.47 8.65 -1.95
C LYS A 128 17.52 8.71 -0.43
N GLU A 129 16.64 9.50 0.15
CA GLU A 129 16.47 9.70 1.59
C GLU A 129 16.10 8.37 2.27
N ALA A 130 15.15 7.62 1.70
CA ALA A 130 14.74 6.32 2.21
C ALA A 130 15.77 5.18 1.98
N GLN A 131 16.75 5.39 1.10
CA GLN A 131 17.90 4.49 0.95
C GLN A 131 19.04 4.84 1.93
N ALA A 132 19.06 6.10 2.39
CA ALA A 132 20.12 6.60 3.24
C ALA A 132 19.88 6.26 4.71
N THR A 133 18.61 6.29 5.15
CA THR A 133 18.24 6.12 6.56
C THR A 133 17.04 5.20 6.74
N PRO A 134 17.01 4.39 7.81
CA PRO A 134 15.96 3.39 8.03
C PRO A 134 14.62 4.00 8.46
N GLU A 135 14.60 5.21 9.03
CA GLU A 135 13.43 5.77 9.72
C GLU A 135 12.22 5.94 8.79
N ARG A 136 12.47 6.23 7.49
CA ARG A 136 11.42 6.33 6.48
C ARG A 136 10.74 4.99 6.23
N ALA A 137 11.52 3.92 6.16
CA ALA A 137 10.99 2.58 6.01
C ALA A 137 10.27 2.14 7.30
N ASP A 138 10.82 2.46 8.47
CA ASP A 138 10.25 2.10 9.78
C ASP A 138 8.94 2.85 10.09
N GLU A 139 8.82 4.11 9.66
CA GLU A 139 7.57 4.86 9.71
C GLU A 139 6.49 4.22 8.83
N ALA A 140 6.83 3.87 7.58
CA ALA A 140 5.90 3.19 6.69
C ALA A 140 5.50 1.79 7.21
N ILE A 141 6.42 1.05 7.84
CA ILE A 141 6.13 -0.24 8.50
C ILE A 141 5.09 -0.05 9.59
N ARG A 142 5.26 0.95 10.46
CA ARG A 142 4.32 1.23 11.57
C ARG A 142 2.91 1.48 11.04
N HIS A 143 2.74 2.30 10.01
CA HIS A 143 1.42 2.55 9.44
C HIS A 143 0.76 1.30 8.84
N ILE A 144 1.55 0.44 8.19
CA ILE A 144 1.03 -0.84 7.69
C ILE A 144 0.67 -1.78 8.85
N ASP A 145 1.47 -1.83 9.90
CA ASP A 145 1.20 -2.65 11.08
C ASP A 145 -0.04 -2.18 11.84
N ASP A 146 -0.21 -0.88 12.02
CA ASP A 146 -1.40 -0.31 12.64
C ASP A 146 -2.66 -0.73 11.87
N LEU A 147 -2.61 -0.78 10.54
CA LEU A 147 -3.73 -1.23 9.73
C LEU A 147 -3.95 -2.75 9.82
N LEU A 148 -2.88 -3.54 9.75
CA LEU A 148 -2.97 -5.01 9.77
C LEU A 148 -3.38 -5.57 11.15
N THR A 149 -2.99 -4.91 12.24
CA THR A 149 -3.32 -5.34 13.61
C THR A 149 -4.80 -5.16 13.94
N GLN A 150 -5.49 -4.27 13.21
CA GLN A 150 -6.94 -4.07 13.36
C GLN A 150 -7.78 -5.13 12.61
N LEU A 151 -7.15 -6.01 11.82
CA LEU A 151 -7.88 -7.08 11.13
C LEU A 151 -8.34 -8.18 12.09
N PRO A 152 -9.52 -8.79 11.84
CA PRO A 152 -9.93 -9.99 12.56
C PRO A 152 -8.89 -11.10 12.42
N ALA A 153 -8.54 -11.76 13.54
CA ALA A 153 -7.50 -12.81 13.55
C ALA A 153 -7.73 -13.94 12.54
N ALA A 154 -8.99 -14.26 12.23
CA ALA A 154 -9.37 -15.25 11.23
C ALA A 154 -8.95 -14.84 9.81
N ASP A 155 -9.06 -13.56 9.44
CA ASP A 155 -8.67 -13.05 8.13
C ASP A 155 -7.15 -13.00 8.00
N THR A 156 -6.45 -12.58 9.06
CA THR A 156 -4.99 -12.60 9.11
C THR A 156 -4.44 -14.04 8.99
N ALA A 157 -5.05 -15.02 9.66
CA ALA A 157 -4.64 -16.42 9.57
C ALA A 157 -4.84 -17.00 8.15
N LYS A 158 -5.97 -16.68 7.50
CA LYS A 158 -6.24 -17.08 6.11
C LYS A 158 -5.23 -16.46 5.14
N ALA A 159 -4.96 -15.17 5.26
CA ALA A 159 -3.97 -14.49 4.43
C ALA A 159 -2.55 -15.07 4.62
N ILE A 160 -2.16 -15.42 5.86
CA ILE A 160 -0.88 -16.11 6.12
C ILE A 160 -0.85 -17.47 5.42
N ALA A 161 -1.92 -18.26 5.50
CA ALA A 161 -2.00 -19.55 4.83
C ALA A 161 -1.92 -19.40 3.30
N PHE A 162 -2.63 -18.41 2.74
CA PHE A 162 -2.60 -18.09 1.31
C PHE A 162 -1.20 -17.66 0.85
N ARG A 163 -0.52 -16.82 1.63
CA ARG A 163 0.86 -16.39 1.38
C ARG A 163 1.83 -17.59 1.37
N LYS A 164 1.69 -18.51 2.32
CA LYS A 164 2.50 -19.76 2.35
C LYS A 164 2.22 -20.64 1.15
N ALA A 165 0.96 -20.82 0.75
CA ALA A 165 0.58 -21.61 -0.42
C ALA A 165 1.20 -21.05 -1.72
N ARG A 166 1.25 -19.71 -1.88
CA ARG A 166 1.92 -19.04 -3.00
C ARG A 166 3.44 -19.27 -3.04
N GLN A 167 4.07 -19.48 -1.89
CA GLN A 167 5.52 -19.76 -1.81
C GLN A 167 5.86 -21.23 -2.08
N VAL A 168 4.90 -22.14 -1.92
CA VAL A 168 5.09 -23.59 -2.09
C VAL A 168 4.83 -24.06 -3.51
N LEU A 169 4.11 -23.29 -4.34
CA LEU A 169 3.94 -23.62 -5.76
C LEU A 169 5.26 -23.37 -6.50
N PRO A 170 5.94 -24.42 -7.02
CA PRO A 170 7.08 -24.22 -7.88
C PRO A 170 6.59 -23.50 -9.14
N ILE A 171 7.30 -22.44 -9.51
CA ILE A 171 7.17 -21.84 -10.83
C ILE A 171 7.60 -22.94 -11.82
N GLY A 172 6.62 -23.56 -12.46
CA GLY A 172 6.84 -24.42 -13.62
C GLY A 172 7.31 -23.60 -14.82
#